data_AF-A0AAD1YC98-F1
#
_entry.id   AF-A0AAD1YC98-F1
#
_cell.length_a   1.000
_cell.length_b   1.000
_cell.length_c   1.000
_cell.angle_alpha   90.00
_cell.angle_beta   90.00
_cell.angle_gamma   90.00
#
_symmetry.space_group_name_H-M   'P 1'
#
loop_
_entity.id
_entity.type
_entity.pdbx_description
1 polymer ?
#
loop_
_entity_poly.entity_id
_entity_poly.type
_entity_poly.pdbx_seq_one_letter_code
_entity_poly.pdbx_strand_id
1 'polypeptide(L)'
;MDIGKRLKLLRKNTLNLTQSKFGEQIGFKATAIGQMESGDRNVTDRTILLICKEFNVNEEWLRNGTGDMFIEPDTFSLDQYLKSKNATDFEIELVKSFFEIPDDSRKEFLNRLKKYVISNFNENDLVATKEETFEEKKKRELEAYALELEAEAKGEISSALEKHEGA
;
A
#
# COMPACT_ATOMS: atom_id res chain seq x y z
N MET A 1 23.02 -27.64 -10.22
CA MET A 1 21.95 -28.10 -9.30
C MET A 1 20.64 -28.07 -10.08
N ASP A 2 19.79 -29.08 -9.97
CA ASP A 2 18.45 -29.03 -10.58
C ASP A 2 17.46 -28.26 -9.69
N ILE A 3 16.28 -27.91 -10.24
CA ILE A 3 15.26 -27.14 -9.52
C ILE A 3 14.70 -27.88 -8.31
N GLY A 4 14.56 -29.20 -8.38
CA GLY A 4 14.06 -30.01 -7.26
C GLY A 4 15.00 -29.96 -6.07
N LYS A 5 16.31 -30.05 -6.30
CA LYS A 5 17.34 -29.88 -5.26
C LYS A 5 17.32 -28.47 -4.67
N ARG A 6 17.15 -27.43 -5.48
CA ARG A 6 17.02 -26.04 -4.96
C ARG A 6 15.75 -25.85 -4.14
N LEU A 7 14.64 -26.44 -4.56
CA LEU A 7 13.39 -26.43 -3.79
C LEU A 7 13.58 -27.11 -2.43
N LYS A 8 14.26 -28.26 -2.41
CA LYS A 8 14.59 -28.97 -1.17
C LYS A 8 15.51 -28.15 -0.26
N LEU A 9 16.51 -27.48 -0.83
CA LEU A 9 17.41 -26.59 -0.11
C LEU A 9 16.63 -25.44 0.54
N LEU A 10 15.82 -24.72 -0.25
CA LEU A 10 14.94 -23.65 0.23
C LEU A 10 14.07 -24.12 1.39
N ARG A 11 13.30 -25.20 1.19
CA ARG A 11 12.37 -25.70 2.21
C ARG A 11 13.10 -26.16 3.47
N LYS A 12 14.09 -27.05 3.32
CA LYS A 12 14.67 -27.80 4.44
C LYS A 12 15.75 -27.03 5.17
N ASN A 13 16.65 -26.38 4.43
CA ASN A 13 17.85 -25.77 5.00
C ASN A 13 17.64 -24.30 5.33
N THR A 14 16.86 -23.59 4.52
CA THR A 14 16.63 -22.15 4.72
C THR A 14 15.41 -21.91 5.59
N LEU A 15 14.25 -22.46 5.20
CA LEU A 15 12.98 -22.23 5.88
C LEU A 15 12.74 -23.20 7.05
N ASN A 16 13.50 -24.29 7.14
CA ASN A 16 13.36 -25.34 8.16
C ASN A 16 11.93 -25.91 8.26
N LEU A 17 11.23 -26.03 7.11
CA LEU A 17 9.86 -26.52 7.03
C LEU A 17 9.82 -28.01 6.66
N THR A 18 8.78 -28.71 7.13
CA THR A 18 8.44 -30.06 6.64
C THR A 18 7.77 -29.95 5.26
N GLN A 19 7.75 -31.05 4.49
CA GLN A 19 7.04 -31.09 3.20
C GLN A 19 5.54 -30.80 3.35
N SER A 20 4.92 -31.17 4.48
CA SER A 20 3.51 -30.85 4.77
C SER A 20 3.32 -29.35 4.95
N LYS A 21 4.10 -28.72 5.86
CA LYS A 21 3.97 -27.29 6.15
C LYS A 21 4.25 -26.42 4.92
N PHE A 22 5.28 -26.78 4.16
CA PHE A 22 5.59 -26.08 2.91
C PHE A 22 4.47 -26.24 1.89
N GLY A 23 3.96 -27.47 1.71
CA GLY A 23 2.84 -27.75 0.82
C GLY A 23 1.57 -27.00 1.21
N GLU A 24 1.21 -26.93 2.49
CA GLU A 24 0.06 -26.20 3.00
C GLU A 24 0.08 -24.72 2.60
N GLN A 25 1.24 -24.07 2.63
CA GLN A 25 1.40 -22.65 2.26
C GLN A 25 1.21 -22.39 0.76
N ILE A 26 1.58 -23.33 -0.10
CA ILE A 26 1.45 -23.18 -1.57
C ILE A 26 0.33 -24.03 -2.19
N GLY A 27 -0.54 -24.63 -1.38
CA GLY A 27 -1.71 -25.39 -1.83
C GLY A 27 -1.41 -26.79 -2.40
N PHE A 28 -0.35 -27.45 -1.93
CA PHE A 28 0.06 -28.80 -2.35
C PHE A 28 0.10 -29.79 -1.19
N LYS A 29 -0.14 -31.08 -1.50
CA LYS A 29 0.08 -32.17 -0.54
C LYS A 29 1.59 -32.43 -0.37
N ALA A 30 2.00 -32.90 0.81
CA ALA A 30 3.39 -33.26 1.11
C ALA A 30 4.02 -34.19 0.06
N THR A 31 3.26 -35.16 -0.44
CA THR A 31 3.69 -36.10 -1.50
C THR A 31 4.05 -35.38 -2.80
N ALA A 32 3.28 -34.37 -3.20
CA ALA A 32 3.56 -33.59 -4.40
C ALA A 32 4.86 -32.79 -4.24
N ILE A 33 5.11 -32.22 -3.06
CA ILE A 33 6.37 -31.53 -2.75
C ILE A 33 7.54 -32.51 -2.82
N GLY A 34 7.41 -33.70 -2.24
CA GLY A 34 8.44 -34.74 -2.31
C GLY A 34 8.79 -35.15 -3.74
N GLN A 35 7.79 -35.35 -4.60
CA GLN A 35 7.99 -35.67 -6.01
C GLN A 35 8.65 -34.53 -6.80
N MET A 36 8.35 -33.27 -6.45
CA MET A 36 9.02 -32.11 -7.04
C MET A 36 10.49 -32.02 -6.61
N GLU A 37 10.79 -32.34 -5.36
CA GLU A 37 12.17 -32.33 -4.82
C GLU A 37 13.05 -33.45 -5.36
N SER A 38 12.47 -34.62 -5.64
CA SER A 38 13.17 -35.77 -6.23
C SER A 38 13.33 -35.65 -7.75
N GLY A 39 12.54 -34.79 -8.40
CA GLY A 39 12.48 -34.65 -9.86
C GLY A 39 11.48 -35.60 -10.54
N ASP A 40 10.74 -36.41 -9.78
CA ASP A 40 9.69 -37.30 -10.31
C ASP A 40 8.50 -36.51 -10.87
N ARG A 41 8.31 -35.28 -10.38
CA ARG A 41 7.28 -34.34 -10.85
C ARG A 41 7.93 -33.02 -11.25
N ASN A 42 7.55 -32.53 -12.43
CA ASN A 42 8.02 -31.23 -12.91
C ASN A 42 7.50 -30.07 -12.03
N VAL A 43 8.37 -29.10 -11.74
CA VAL A 43 8.01 -27.84 -11.08
C VAL A 43 7.55 -26.86 -12.15
N THR A 44 6.23 -26.71 -12.31
CA THR A 44 5.65 -25.85 -13.35
C THR A 44 5.92 -24.36 -13.08
N ASP A 45 5.85 -23.52 -14.12
CA ASP A 45 5.98 -22.06 -13.98
C ASP A 45 5.01 -21.47 -12.96
N ARG A 46 3.76 -21.97 -12.96
CA ARG A 46 2.77 -21.56 -11.96
C ARG A 46 3.22 -21.89 -10.53
N THR A 47 3.83 -23.05 -10.33
CA THR A 47 4.35 -23.46 -9.02
C THR A 47 5.53 -22.59 -8.59
N ILE A 48 6.43 -22.27 -9.54
CA ILE A 48 7.57 -21.38 -9.29
C ILE A 48 7.09 -20.01 -8.83
N LEU A 49 6.14 -19.40 -9.54
CA LEU A 49 5.57 -18.11 -9.17
C LEU A 49 4.88 -18.13 -7.80
N LEU A 50 4.16 -19.21 -7.47
CA LEU A 50 3.57 -19.38 -6.14
C LEU A 50 4.62 -19.42 -5.04
N ILE A 51 5.72 -20.17 -5.24
CA ILE A 51 6.83 -20.26 -4.29
C ILE A 51 7.51 -18.90 -4.14
N CYS A 52 7.80 -18.22 -5.25
CA CYS A 52 8.41 -16.89 -5.25
C CYS A 52 7.57 -15.88 -4.46
N LYS A 53 6.25 -15.88 -4.68
CA LYS A 53 5.33 -14.99 -3.98
C LYS A 53 5.20 -15.31 -2.48
N GLU A 54 5.06 -16.58 -2.12
CA GLU A 54 4.81 -17.00 -0.74
C GLU A 54 6.05 -16.84 0.15
N PHE A 55 7.24 -17.07 -0.40
CA PHE A 55 8.49 -17.12 0.36
C PHE A 55 9.45 -15.98 0.04
N ASN A 56 9.02 -15.00 -0.77
CA ASN A 56 9.84 -13.89 -1.23
C ASN A 56 11.15 -14.35 -1.90
N VAL A 57 11.07 -15.42 -2.69
CA VAL A 57 12.22 -16.08 -3.33
C VAL A 57 12.46 -15.49 -4.72
N ASN A 58 13.72 -15.28 -5.05
CA ASN A 58 14.13 -14.84 -6.38
C ASN A 58 13.89 -15.95 -7.41
N GLU A 59 13.10 -15.65 -8.44
CA GLU A 59 12.75 -16.59 -9.50
C GLU A 59 13.98 -17.09 -10.28
N GLU A 60 14.94 -16.19 -10.55
CA GLU A 60 16.17 -16.51 -11.28
C GLU A 60 17.02 -17.52 -10.49
N TRP A 61 17.09 -17.34 -9.17
CA TRP A 61 17.75 -18.30 -8.29
C TRP A 61 17.01 -19.64 -8.28
N LEU A 62 15.68 -19.65 -8.18
CA LEU A 62 14.92 -20.89 -8.13
C LEU A 62 15.01 -21.68 -9.46
N ARG A 63 15.00 -21.00 -10.61
CA ARG A 63 15.07 -21.61 -11.94
C ARG A 63 16.46 -22.03 -12.36
N ASN A 64 17.44 -21.16 -12.14
CA ASN A 64 18.76 -21.28 -12.75
C ASN A 64 19.87 -21.45 -11.69
N GLY A 65 19.60 -21.09 -10.44
CA GLY A 65 20.59 -21.14 -9.35
C GLY A 65 21.55 -19.94 -9.36
N THR A 66 21.16 -18.86 -10.02
CA THR A 66 21.92 -17.62 -10.22
C THR A 66 21.31 -16.49 -9.39
N GLY A 67 22.16 -15.61 -8.84
CA GLY A 67 21.73 -14.52 -7.95
C GLY A 67 21.44 -14.98 -6.52
N ASP A 68 20.87 -14.09 -5.72
CA ASP A 68 20.52 -14.34 -4.32
C ASP A 68 19.22 -15.14 -4.19
N MET A 69 19.11 -15.95 -3.15
CA MET A 69 17.94 -16.83 -2.92
C MET A 69 16.65 -16.05 -2.66
N PHE A 70 16.75 -14.97 -1.90
CA PHE A 70 15.62 -14.11 -1.58
C PHE A 70 15.71 -12.82 -2.37
N ILE A 71 14.56 -12.26 -2.68
CA ILE A 71 14.47 -10.88 -3.12
C ILE A 71 14.60 -10.06 -1.85
N GLU A 72 15.60 -9.17 -1.75
CA GLU A 72 15.56 -8.18 -0.68
C GLU A 72 14.24 -7.41 -0.87
N PRO A 73 13.36 -7.34 0.14
CA PRO A 73 12.20 -6.46 0.03
C PRO A 73 12.73 -5.08 -0.38
N ASP A 74 11.99 -4.34 -1.21
CA ASP A 74 12.29 -2.93 -1.47
C ASP A 74 12.22 -2.19 -0.13
N THR A 75 13.30 -2.26 0.66
CA THR A 75 13.43 -1.52 1.89
C THR A 75 13.60 -0.10 1.43
N PHE A 76 12.55 0.69 1.60
CA PHE A 76 12.63 2.12 1.37
C PHE A 76 13.85 2.67 2.13
N SER A 77 14.88 3.03 1.37
CA SER A 77 16.07 3.67 1.92
C SER A 77 15.78 5.16 1.98
N LEU A 78 15.51 5.68 3.18
CA LEU A 78 15.33 7.11 3.42
C LEU A 78 16.53 7.91 2.88
N ASP A 79 17.74 7.38 3.03
CA ASP A 79 18.97 7.98 2.52
C ASP A 79 18.96 8.08 0.99
N GLN A 80 18.61 6.99 0.31
CA GLN A 80 18.55 6.96 -1.15
C GLN A 80 17.45 7.87 -1.67
N TYR A 81 16.30 7.89 -1.00
CA TYR A 81 15.20 8.78 -1.31
C TYR A 81 15.61 10.26 -1.19
N LEU A 82 16.20 10.66 -0.06
CA LEU A 82 16.63 12.05 0.17
C LEU A 82 17.75 12.45 -0.80
N LYS A 83 18.72 11.57 -1.05
CA LYS A 83 19.77 11.79 -2.07
C LYS A 83 19.18 11.96 -3.47
N SER A 84 18.14 11.19 -3.83
CA SER A 84 17.44 11.34 -5.11
C SER A 84 16.74 12.69 -5.28
N LYS A 85 16.48 13.39 -4.17
CA LYS A 85 15.93 14.75 -4.12
C LYS A 85 17.01 15.82 -3.94
N ASN A 86 18.27 15.46 -4.19
CA ASN A 86 19.44 16.34 -4.05
C ASN A 86 19.67 16.86 -2.63
N ALA A 87 19.20 16.13 -1.60
CA ALA A 87 19.51 16.46 -0.22
C ALA A 87 21.03 16.33 0.02
N THR A 88 21.57 17.30 0.76
CA THR A 88 22.93 17.31 1.28
C THR A 88 23.09 16.28 2.41
N ASP A 89 24.33 15.88 2.69
CA ASP A 89 24.61 14.96 3.80
C ASP A 89 24.13 15.53 5.15
N PHE A 90 24.19 16.86 5.32
CA PHE A 90 23.67 17.52 6.52
C PHE A 90 22.14 17.44 6.62
N GLU A 91 21.40 17.66 5.52
CA GLU A 91 19.93 17.54 5.52
C GLU A 91 19.49 16.11 5.85
N ILE A 92 20.21 15.11 5.35
CA ILE A 92 19.95 13.70 5.67
C ILE A 92 20.16 13.44 7.16
N GLU A 93 21.28 13.91 7.72
CA GLU A 93 21.59 13.76 9.14
C GLU A 93 20.60 14.51 10.04
N LEU A 94 20.15 15.70 9.62
CA LEU A 94 19.13 16.48 10.30
C LEU A 94 17.80 15.72 10.39
N VAL A 95 17.34 15.11 9.30
CA VAL A 95 16.11 14.31 9.28
C VAL A 95 16.23 13.09 10.18
N LYS A 96 17.38 12.41 10.19
CA LYS A 96 17.60 11.25 11.06
C LYS A 96 17.62 11.64 12.53
N SER A 97 18.43 12.63 12.88
CA SER A 97 18.55 13.15 14.25
C SER A 97 17.21 13.65 14.81
N PHE A 98 16.31 14.15 13.97
CA PHE A 98 14.95 14.51 14.40
C PHE A 98 14.22 13.32 15.04
N PHE A 99 14.38 12.10 14.53
CA PHE A 99 13.72 10.91 15.07
C PHE A 99 14.40 10.33 16.32
N GLU A 100 15.67 10.69 16.57
CA GLU A 100 16.38 10.35 17.81
C GLU A 100 15.89 11.18 19.02
N ILE A 101 15.18 12.28 18.77
CA ILE A 101 14.61 13.13 19.81
C ILE A 101 13.36 12.44 20.40
N PRO A 102 13.18 12.46 21.74
CA PRO A 102 11.96 11.95 22.40
C PRO A 102 10.69 12.57 21.84
N ASP A 103 9.62 11.77 21.77
CA ASP A 103 8.38 12.14 21.09
C ASP A 103 7.76 13.45 21.61
N ASP A 104 7.73 13.64 22.94
CA ASP A 104 7.18 14.86 23.55
C ASP A 104 8.02 16.10 23.21
N SER A 105 9.35 15.95 23.12
CA SER A 105 10.24 17.03 22.71
C SER A 105 10.08 17.36 21.22
N ARG A 106 9.87 16.36 20.36
CA ARG A 106 9.54 16.59 18.93
C ARG A 106 8.22 17.33 18.77
N LYS A 107 7.18 16.93 19.52
CA LYS A 107 5.87 17.60 19.50
C LYS A 107 5.98 19.06 19.93
N GLU A 108 6.67 19.33 21.03
CA GLU A 108 6.87 20.71 21.51
C GLU A 108 7.66 21.54 20.49
N PHE A 109 8.73 20.98 19.92
CA PHE A 109 9.50 21.63 18.86
C PHE A 109 8.63 21.93 17.63
N LEU A 110 7.89 20.96 17.11
CA LEU A 110 6.99 21.14 15.96
C LEU A 110 5.89 22.16 16.26
N ASN A 111 5.34 22.18 17.47
CA ASN A 111 4.32 23.17 17.86
C ASN A 111 4.89 24.60 17.86
N ARG A 112 6.12 24.78 18.36
CA ARG A 112 6.82 26.07 18.30
C ARG A 112 7.14 26.47 16.87
N LEU A 113 7.67 25.54 16.07
CA LEU A 113 7.98 25.75 14.66
C LEU A 113 6.72 26.14 13.89
N LYS A 114 5.61 25.41 14.06
CA LYS A 114 4.31 25.73 13.45
C LYS A 114 3.85 27.13 13.84
N LYS A 115 3.90 27.51 15.11
CA LYS A 115 3.53 28.87 15.54
C LYS A 115 4.39 29.92 14.85
N TYR A 116 5.70 29.72 14.81
CA TYR A 116 6.61 30.67 14.18
C TYR A 116 6.43 30.77 12.66
N VAL A 117 6.22 29.64 11.98
CA VAL A 117 6.00 29.57 10.53
C VAL A 117 4.62 30.12 10.17
N ILE A 118 3.56 29.75 10.90
CA ILE A 118 2.17 30.23 10.67
C ILE A 118 2.04 31.72 11.01
N SER A 119 2.73 32.22 12.05
CA SER A 119 2.75 33.67 12.32
C SER A 119 3.47 34.48 11.25
N ASN A 120 4.27 33.84 10.38
CA ASN A 120 5.04 34.49 9.32
C ASN A 120 4.52 34.20 7.89
N PHE A 121 3.50 33.36 7.72
CA PHE A 121 2.90 33.00 6.42
C PHE A 121 1.36 33.09 6.48
N ASN A 122 0.75 33.91 5.62
CA ASN A 122 -0.70 33.96 5.45
C ASN A 122 -1.23 32.57 4.99
N GLU A 123 -2.36 32.16 5.56
CA GLU A 123 -2.98 30.82 5.61
C GLU A 123 -3.15 30.01 4.29
N ASN A 124 -2.66 30.44 3.13
CA ASN A 124 -3.04 29.86 1.85
C ASN A 124 -2.19 28.69 1.32
N ASP A 125 -1.02 28.39 1.87
CA ASP A 125 -0.11 27.39 1.27
C ASP A 125 0.03 26.06 2.03
N LEU A 126 -0.73 25.85 3.10
CA LEU A 126 -0.87 24.51 3.70
C LEU A 126 -2.01 23.79 3.00
N VAL A 127 -1.73 23.23 1.82
CA VAL A 127 -2.53 22.15 1.23
C VAL A 127 -2.39 20.91 2.12
N ALA A 128 -3.02 20.96 3.28
CA ALA A 128 -3.59 19.77 3.90
C ALA A 128 -4.89 19.52 3.15
N THR A 129 -5.04 18.31 2.63
CA THR A 129 -6.34 17.77 2.21
C THR A 129 -7.36 18.15 3.28
N LYS A 130 -8.20 19.15 3.00
CA LYS A 130 -9.38 19.40 3.83
C LYS A 130 -10.27 18.20 3.60
N GLU A 131 -10.17 17.22 4.49
CA GLU A 131 -11.25 16.26 4.66
C GLU A 131 -12.50 17.08 4.89
N GLU A 132 -13.47 16.96 3.98
CA GLU A 132 -14.74 17.65 4.10
C GLU A 132 -15.35 17.28 5.46
N THR A 133 -15.61 18.29 6.28
CA THR A 133 -16.18 18.05 7.60
C THR A 133 -17.59 17.48 7.46
N PHE A 134 -18.01 16.68 8.43
CA PHE A 134 -19.36 16.10 8.44
C PHE A 134 -20.46 17.17 8.28
N GLU A 135 -20.27 18.35 8.87
CA GLU A 135 -21.23 19.47 8.78
C GLU A 135 -21.30 20.07 7.37
N GLU A 136 -20.17 20.18 6.67
CA GLU A 136 -20.14 20.65 5.27
C GLU A 136 -20.86 19.67 4.34
N LYS A 137 -20.62 18.36 4.52
CA LYS A 137 -21.30 17.31 3.77
C LYS A 137 -22.81 17.32 4.01
N LYS A 138 -23.23 17.40 5.28
CA LYS A 138 -24.63 17.46 5.69
C LYS A 138 -25.34 18.68 5.10
N LYS A 139 -24.68 19.84 5.12
CA LYS A 139 -25.22 21.07 4.53
C LYS A 139 -25.45 20.92 3.02
N ARG A 140 -24.47 20.36 2.30
CA ARG A 140 -24.59 20.12 0.85
C ARG A 140 -25.74 19.18 0.51
N GLU A 141 -25.87 18.07 1.24
CA GLU A 141 -26.96 17.10 1.03
C GLU A 141 -28.34 17.72 1.29
N LEU A 142 -28.47 18.55 2.34
CA LEU A 142 -29.70 19.27 2.63
C LEU A 142 -30.07 20.30 1.55
N GLU A 143 -29.08 21.04 1.02
CA GLU A 143 -29.31 22.01 -0.06
C GLU A 143 -29.70 21.32 -1.37
N ALA A 144 -29.08 20.18 -1.69
CA ALA A 144 -29.44 19.39 -2.88
C ALA A 144 -30.88 18.88 -2.79
N TYR A 145 -31.28 18.36 -1.63
CA TYR A 145 -32.65 17.88 -1.41
C TYR A 145 -33.69 19.01 -1.48
N ALA A 146 -33.36 20.20 -0.96
CA ALA A 146 -34.25 21.36 -1.06
C ALA A 146 -34.49 21.79 -2.52
N LEU A 147 -33.44 21.78 -3.35
CA LEU A 147 -33.54 22.11 -4.77
C LEU A 147 -34.39 21.10 -5.55
N GLU A 148 -34.30 19.82 -5.22
CA GLU A 148 -35.11 18.77 -5.84
C GLU A 148 -36.60 18.97 -5.54
N LEU A 149 -36.96 19.23 -4.28
CA LEU A 149 -38.34 19.54 -3.89
C LEU A 149 -38.88 20.81 -4.57
N GLU A 150 -38.06 21.85 -4.72
CA GLU A 150 -38.48 23.06 -5.45
C GLU A 150 -38.72 22.79 -6.94
N ALA A 151 -37.91 21.92 -7.55
CA ALA A 151 -38.07 21.53 -8.95
C ALA A 151 -39.33 20.67 -9.15
N GLU A 152 -39.60 19.73 -8.24
CA GLU A 152 -40.82 18.92 -8.24
C GLU A 152 -42.07 19.80 -8.08
N ALA A 153 -42.08 20.71 -7.10
CA ALA A 153 -43.20 21.64 -6.89
C ALA A 153 -43.46 22.52 -8.13
N LYS A 154 -42.40 23.03 -8.78
CA LYS A 154 -42.54 23.79 -10.03
C LYS A 154 -43.04 22.92 -11.19
N GLY A 155 -42.60 21.67 -11.27
CA GLY A 155 -43.06 20.70 -12.26
C GLY A 155 -44.53 20.32 -12.10
N GLU A 156 -44.98 20.11 -10.86
CA GLU A 156 -46.38 19.83 -10.54
C GLU A 156 -47.29 21.03 -10.85
N ILE A 157 -46.85 22.25 -10.52
CA ILE A 157 -47.58 23.48 -10.85
C ILE A 157 -47.71 23.64 -12.37
N SER A 158 -46.63 23.40 -13.15
CA SER A 158 -46.67 23.47 -14.61
C SER A 158 -47.62 22.43 -15.23
N SER A 159 -47.60 21.19 -14.71
CA SER A 159 -48.49 20.10 -15.13
C SER A 159 -49.96 20.35 -14.80
N ALA A 160 -50.24 21.00 -13.66
CA ALA A 160 -51.60 21.39 -13.26
C ALA A 160 -52.17 22.55 -14.10
N LEU A 161 -51.33 23.50 -14.51
CA LEU A 161 -51.71 24.63 -15.38
C LEU A 161 -52.04 24.18 -16.81
N GLU A 162 -51.26 23.26 -17.39
CA GLU A 162 -51.52 22.75 -18.75
C GLU A 162 -52.84 21.97 -18.86
N LYS A 163 -53.31 21.34 -17.78
CA LYS A 163 -54.60 20.63 -17.75
C LYS A 163 -55.82 21.55 -17.71
N HIS A 164 -55.65 22.82 -17.36
CA HIS A 164 -56.75 23.78 -17.21
C HIS A 164 -57.03 24.62 -18.47
N GLU A 165 -56.08 24.71 -19.41
CA GLU A 165 -56.24 25.47 -20.67
C GLU A 165 -56.74 24.60 -21.86
N GLY A 166 -56.88 23.28 -21.66
CA GLY A 166 -57.30 22.32 -22.68
C GLY A 166 -58.76 21.85 -22.61
N ALA A 167 -59.64 22.51 -21.84
CA ALA A 167 -61.05 22.15 -21.69
C ALA A 167 -62.00 23.28 -22.13
#